data_AF-A0A7K4JZH1-F1
#
_entry.id   AF-A0A7K4JZH1-F1
#
_cell.length_a   1.000
_cell.length_b   1.000
_cell.length_c   1.000
_cell.angle_alpha   90.00
_cell.angle_beta   90.00
_cell.angle_gamma   90.00
#
_symmetry.space_group_name_H-M   'P 1'
#
loop_
_entity.id
_entity.type
_entity.pdbx_description
1 polymer ?
#
loop_
_entity_poly.entity_id
_entity_poly.type
_entity_poly.pdbx_seq_one_letter_code
_entity_poly.pdbx_strand_id
1 'polypeptide(L)'
;GIIDFLVSQHPIAKVLRDHLVFKIAPMLNPDGVYLGNYRCSLMGFDLNRHWTNPSAWAHPTLHGVKQLIVQMYNDPKINLEFYIDIHAHSTMMNGFMYGNIFEDEERFQRQAVFPKLLCQNAEDFSYSSTSFNRDAVKAGTGRRFLGGLLNDTSYCYTLEVSFYSYIVAGTTSAVPYTEEAYMKLGRNVARTFLDYYRLNALVEGPLAPIPKTR
;
A
#
# COMPACT_ATOMS: atom_id res chain seq x y z
N GLY A 1 1.46 7.36 12.41
CA GLY A 1 2.37 6.20 12.31
C GLY A 1 3.33 6.37 11.16
N ILE A 2 2.86 6.11 9.93
CA ILE A 2 3.66 6.31 8.69
C ILE A 2 4.21 7.73 8.61
N ILE A 3 3.33 8.74 8.67
CA ILE A 3 3.70 10.15 8.54
C ILE A 3 4.70 10.54 9.63
N ASP A 4 4.40 10.26 10.90
CA ASP A 4 5.28 10.62 12.02
C ASP A 4 6.69 10.06 11.86
N PHE A 5 6.81 8.80 11.43
CA PHE A 5 8.11 8.22 11.14
C PHE A 5 8.80 8.90 9.96
N LEU A 6 8.08 9.06 8.84
CA LEU A 6 8.62 9.67 7.64
C LEU A 6 9.05 11.12 7.83
N VAL A 7 8.49 11.89 8.77
CA VAL A 7 8.92 13.27 9.07
C VAL A 7 9.94 13.35 10.22
N SER A 8 10.19 12.24 10.91
CA SER A 8 11.12 12.20 12.04
C SER A 8 12.59 12.39 11.64
N GLN A 9 13.44 12.55 12.66
CA GLN A 9 14.90 12.59 12.52
C GLN A 9 15.55 11.20 12.44
N HIS A 10 14.76 10.13 12.39
CA HIS A 10 15.28 8.77 12.32
C HIS A 10 16.15 8.58 11.06
N PRO A 11 17.36 7.97 11.15
CA PRO A 11 18.26 7.84 9.99
C PRO A 11 17.61 7.17 8.78
N ILE A 12 16.85 6.09 8.99
CA ILE A 12 16.06 5.43 7.93
C ILE A 12 15.10 6.40 7.25
N ALA A 13 14.37 7.23 8.01
CA ALA A 13 13.43 8.18 7.44
C ALA A 13 14.13 9.25 6.59
N LYS A 14 15.33 9.69 6.99
CA LYS A 14 16.16 10.60 6.18
C LYS A 14 16.53 9.97 4.84
N VAL A 15 17.11 8.76 4.87
CA VAL A 15 17.48 8.03 3.65
C VAL A 15 16.28 7.84 2.72
N LEU A 16 15.11 7.47 3.27
CA LEU A 16 13.89 7.32 2.48
C LEU A 16 13.47 8.64 1.82
N ARG A 17 13.52 9.78 2.54
CA ARG A 17 13.18 11.09 1.97
C ARG A 17 14.19 11.58 0.93
N ASP A 18 15.45 11.14 1.01
CA ASP A 18 16.49 11.51 0.05
C ASP A 18 16.31 10.80 -1.31
N HIS A 19 15.63 9.65 -1.33
CA HIS A 19 15.50 8.80 -2.53
C HIS A 19 14.06 8.63 -3.02
N LEU A 20 13.07 8.83 -2.16
CA LEU A 20 11.66 8.53 -2.45
C LEU A 20 10.76 9.73 -2.15
N VAL A 21 9.74 9.89 -2.98
CA VAL A 21 8.67 10.86 -2.76
C VAL A 21 7.41 10.13 -2.34
N PHE A 22 6.97 10.34 -1.10
CA PHE A 22 5.72 9.80 -0.60
C PHE A 22 4.55 10.78 -0.86
N LYS A 23 3.53 10.33 -1.58
CA LYS A 23 2.24 11.04 -1.70
C LYS A 23 1.23 10.34 -0.81
N ILE A 24 0.76 11.04 0.22
CA ILE A 24 -0.13 10.47 1.24
C ILE A 24 -1.42 11.28 1.26
N ALA A 25 -2.55 10.61 1.07
CA ALA A 25 -3.88 11.14 1.35
C ALA A 25 -4.35 10.55 2.70
N PRO A 26 -4.22 11.28 3.83
CA PRO A 26 -4.43 10.69 5.16
C PRO A 26 -5.87 10.22 5.40
N MET A 27 -6.83 10.80 4.69
CA MET A 27 -8.24 10.48 4.80
C MET A 27 -8.93 10.69 3.46
N LEU A 28 -9.48 9.61 2.89
CA LEU A 28 -10.18 9.67 1.60
C LEU A 28 -11.65 10.08 1.75
N ASN A 29 -12.28 9.79 2.89
CA ASN A 29 -13.70 10.04 3.15
C ASN A 29 -13.93 10.90 4.41
N PRO A 30 -13.53 12.18 4.40
CA PRO A 30 -13.67 13.05 5.57
C PRO A 30 -15.13 13.22 6.02
N ASP A 31 -16.06 13.39 5.09
CA ASP A 31 -17.47 13.59 5.42
C ASP A 31 -18.10 12.35 6.06
N GLY A 32 -17.80 11.16 5.51
CA GLY A 32 -18.28 9.90 6.08
C GLY A 32 -17.75 9.69 7.50
N VAL A 33 -16.48 10.00 7.74
CA VAL A 33 -15.88 9.91 9.08
C VAL A 33 -16.55 10.88 10.05
N TYR A 34 -16.74 12.15 9.66
CA TYR A 34 -17.38 13.15 10.51
C TYR A 34 -18.81 12.73 10.92
N LEU A 35 -19.54 12.08 10.02
CA LEU A 35 -20.91 11.60 10.26
C LEU A 35 -20.98 10.26 11.00
N GLY A 36 -19.85 9.61 11.28
CA GLY A 36 -19.81 8.28 11.89
C GLY A 36 -20.24 7.16 10.94
N ASN A 37 -20.17 7.39 9.62
CA ASN A 37 -20.43 6.34 8.63
C ASN A 37 -19.30 5.30 8.66
N TYR A 38 -19.68 4.03 8.69
CA TYR A 38 -18.74 2.91 8.65
C TYR A 38 -18.09 2.72 7.26
N ARG A 39 -18.87 2.82 6.17
CA ARG A 39 -18.46 2.38 4.82
C ARG A 39 -18.66 3.43 3.72
N CYS A 40 -19.63 4.31 3.88
CA CYS A 40 -20.10 5.16 2.79
C CYS A 40 -19.73 6.63 2.99
N SER A 41 -19.65 7.37 1.88
CA SER A 41 -19.59 8.83 1.86
C SER A 41 -20.89 9.46 2.37
N LEU A 42 -20.92 10.80 2.49
CA LEU A 42 -22.12 11.58 2.82
C LEU A 42 -23.33 11.21 1.94
N MET A 43 -23.09 10.94 0.65
CA MET A 43 -24.14 10.59 -0.30
C MET A 43 -24.50 9.09 -0.33
N GLY A 44 -23.93 8.28 0.57
CA GLY A 44 -24.20 6.84 0.63
C GLY A 44 -23.36 5.97 -0.31
N PHE A 45 -22.39 6.54 -1.04
CA PHE A 45 -21.54 5.77 -1.96
C PHE A 45 -20.37 5.08 -1.23
N ASP A 46 -20.11 3.81 -1.56
CA ASP A 46 -18.85 3.11 -1.23
C ASP A 46 -17.77 3.55 -2.21
N LEU A 47 -16.89 4.47 -1.79
CA LEU A 47 -15.85 5.04 -2.64
C LEU A 47 -14.95 3.96 -3.27
N ASN A 48 -14.70 2.85 -2.58
CA ASN A 48 -13.88 1.75 -3.09
C ASN A 48 -14.65 0.83 -4.06
N ARG A 49 -15.76 1.30 -4.65
CA ARG A 49 -16.45 0.70 -5.80
C ARG A 49 -16.54 1.63 -7.01
N HIS A 50 -16.05 2.86 -6.90
CA HIS A 50 -16.21 3.89 -7.92
C HIS A 50 -14.90 4.30 -8.63
N TRP A 51 -13.82 3.50 -8.52
CA TRP A 51 -12.54 3.83 -9.15
C TRP A 51 -12.61 3.87 -10.69
N THR A 52 -13.49 3.10 -11.32
CA THR A 52 -13.65 3.07 -12.78
C THR A 52 -14.03 4.43 -13.35
N ASN A 53 -15.06 5.08 -12.79
CA ASN A 53 -15.56 6.37 -13.26
C ASN A 53 -16.03 7.25 -12.09
N PRO A 54 -15.10 7.86 -11.32
CA PRO A 54 -15.48 8.72 -10.21
C PRO A 54 -15.97 10.08 -10.72
N SER A 55 -17.18 10.47 -10.32
CA SER A 55 -17.72 11.82 -10.55
C SER A 55 -16.99 12.86 -9.71
N ALA A 56 -16.59 13.98 -10.31
CA ALA A 56 -15.99 15.10 -9.60
C ALA A 56 -16.96 15.76 -8.61
N TRP A 57 -18.27 15.61 -8.82
CA TRP A 57 -19.30 16.16 -7.94
C TRP A 57 -19.70 15.18 -6.82
N ALA A 58 -19.94 13.91 -7.14
CA ALA A 58 -20.38 12.91 -6.15
C ALA A 58 -19.22 12.25 -5.38
N HIS A 59 -18.03 12.16 -5.98
CA HIS A 59 -16.84 11.51 -5.40
C HIS A 59 -15.60 12.43 -5.50
N PRO A 60 -15.66 13.69 -5.03
CA PRO A 60 -14.61 14.68 -5.29
C PRO A 60 -13.23 14.24 -4.80
N THR A 61 -13.14 13.60 -3.62
CA THR A 61 -11.87 13.11 -3.05
C THR A 61 -11.26 11.98 -3.88
N LEU A 62 -12.08 10.99 -4.26
CA LEU A 62 -11.66 9.89 -5.10
C LEU A 62 -11.26 10.37 -6.50
N HIS A 63 -12.02 11.31 -7.06
CA HIS A 63 -11.73 11.92 -8.36
C HIS A 63 -10.37 12.64 -8.33
N GLY A 64 -10.12 13.49 -7.33
CA GLY A 64 -8.85 14.20 -7.17
C GLY A 64 -7.65 13.28 -6.97
N VAL A 65 -7.78 12.25 -6.12
CA VAL A 65 -6.71 11.24 -5.92
C VAL A 65 -6.44 10.47 -7.20
N LYS A 66 -7.48 10.04 -7.94
CA LYS A 66 -7.31 9.37 -9.23
C LYS A 66 -6.61 10.27 -10.24
N GLN A 67 -7.00 11.53 -10.35
CA GLN A 67 -6.34 12.50 -11.24
C GLN A 67 -4.86 12.66 -10.90
N LEU A 68 -4.52 12.81 -9.62
CA LEU A 68 -3.12 12.91 -9.18
C LEU A 68 -2.32 11.66 -9.56
N ILE A 69 -2.86 10.46 -9.35
CA ILE A 69 -2.21 9.19 -9.70
C ILE A 69 -1.97 9.12 -11.21
N VAL A 70 -2.98 9.44 -12.03
CA VAL A 70 -2.87 9.42 -13.50
C VAL A 70 -1.88 10.47 -13.99
N GLN A 71 -1.87 11.66 -13.40
CA GLN A 71 -0.89 12.70 -13.72
C GLN A 71 0.54 12.24 -13.43
N MET A 72 0.78 11.63 -12.27
CA MET A 72 2.10 11.09 -11.92
C MET A 72 2.52 9.95 -12.84
N TYR A 73 1.60 9.05 -13.19
CA TYR A 73 1.89 7.94 -14.09
C TYR A 73 2.26 8.41 -15.50
N ASN A 74 1.64 9.49 -15.98
CA ASN A 74 1.91 10.03 -17.31
C ASN A 74 3.14 10.96 -17.36
N ASP A 75 3.71 11.34 -16.22
CA ASP A 75 4.93 12.15 -16.18
C ASP A 75 6.16 11.25 -16.37
N PRO A 76 6.92 11.37 -17.47
CA PRO A 76 8.07 10.51 -17.74
C PRO A 76 9.21 10.68 -16.72
N LYS A 77 9.18 11.72 -15.88
CA LYS A 77 10.16 11.93 -14.81
C LYS A 77 9.81 11.21 -13.52
N ILE A 78 8.62 10.64 -13.42
CA ILE A 78 8.12 10.00 -12.20
C ILE A 78 7.97 8.49 -12.43
N ASN A 79 8.64 7.70 -11.61
CA ASN A 79 8.39 6.26 -11.53
C ASN A 79 7.40 5.98 -10.39
N LEU A 80 6.14 5.69 -10.72
CA LEU A 80 5.12 5.34 -9.74
C LEU A 80 5.20 3.85 -9.39
N GLU A 81 6.00 3.48 -8.40
CA GLU A 81 6.21 2.06 -8.07
C GLU A 81 5.18 1.46 -7.11
N PHE A 82 4.62 2.26 -6.20
CA PHE A 82 3.72 1.76 -5.16
C PHE A 82 2.42 2.55 -5.08
N TYR A 83 1.33 1.79 -4.98
CA TYR A 83 0.02 2.24 -4.52
C TYR A 83 -0.43 1.33 -3.37
N ILE A 84 -0.74 1.91 -2.21
CA ILE A 84 -1.22 1.16 -1.05
C ILE A 84 -2.51 1.82 -0.55
N ASP A 85 -3.62 1.10 -0.66
CA ASP A 85 -4.94 1.47 -0.15
C ASP A 85 -5.11 0.88 1.26
N ILE A 86 -5.18 1.71 2.30
CA ILE A 86 -5.21 1.25 3.70
C ILE A 86 -6.65 1.18 4.19
N HIS A 87 -7.06 -0.01 4.62
CA HIS A 87 -8.40 -0.35 5.10
C HIS A 87 -8.32 -1.06 6.45
N ALA A 88 -9.49 -1.20 7.06
CA ALA A 88 -9.67 -2.01 8.24
C ALA A 88 -10.66 -3.14 7.96
N HIS A 89 -10.43 -4.27 8.63
CA HIS A 89 -11.11 -5.53 8.37
C HIS A 89 -11.85 -6.02 9.61
N SER A 90 -13.11 -6.43 9.43
CA SER A 90 -14.03 -6.69 10.54
C SER A 90 -14.17 -8.15 10.95
N THR A 91 -13.42 -9.07 10.36
CA THR A 91 -13.56 -10.50 10.69
C THR A 91 -12.22 -11.17 10.91
N MET A 92 -11.26 -10.91 10.04
CA MET A 92 -9.90 -11.44 10.15
C MET A 92 -9.07 -10.66 11.17
N MET A 93 -8.23 -11.39 11.90
CA MET A 93 -7.19 -10.86 12.79
C MET A 93 -5.94 -10.46 12.00
N ASN A 94 -5.03 -9.73 12.67
CA ASN A 94 -3.76 -9.23 12.12
C ASN A 94 -3.91 -8.19 11.00
N GLY A 95 -2.79 -7.60 10.59
CA GLY A 95 -2.64 -6.90 9.32
C GLY A 95 -2.30 -7.88 8.19
N PHE A 96 -2.82 -7.67 6.99
CA PHE A 96 -2.49 -8.48 5.82
C PHE A 96 -2.72 -7.68 4.53
N MET A 97 -2.17 -8.14 3.41
CA MET A 97 -2.33 -7.45 2.13
C MET A 97 -3.14 -8.25 1.13
N TYR A 98 -3.87 -7.52 0.31
CA TYR A 98 -4.43 -8.00 -0.94
C TYR A 98 -3.65 -7.43 -2.11
N GLY A 99 -3.16 -8.29 -3.00
CA GLY A 99 -2.52 -7.92 -4.27
C GLY A 99 -3.29 -8.47 -5.48
N ASN A 100 -2.75 -8.28 -6.68
CA ASN A 100 -3.40 -8.75 -7.92
C ASN A 100 -2.75 -10.04 -8.42
N ILE A 101 -3.48 -10.86 -9.17
CA ILE A 101 -2.85 -11.95 -9.95
C ILE A 101 -2.39 -11.37 -11.28
N PHE A 102 -1.14 -11.65 -11.64
CA PHE A 102 -0.55 -11.35 -12.95
C PHE A 102 -0.20 -12.67 -13.64
N GLU A 103 -0.28 -12.68 -14.97
CA GLU A 103 0.13 -13.85 -15.77
C GLU A 103 1.65 -13.99 -15.82
N ASP A 104 2.36 -12.87 -15.72
CA ASP A 104 3.81 -12.81 -15.58
C ASP A 104 4.24 -13.26 -14.17
N GLU A 105 4.91 -14.41 -14.11
CA GLU A 105 5.43 -14.99 -12.86
C GLU A 105 6.48 -14.11 -12.19
N GLU A 106 7.32 -13.42 -12.96
CA GLU A 106 8.35 -12.53 -12.42
C GLU A 106 7.71 -11.31 -11.76
N ARG A 107 6.70 -10.70 -12.41
CA ARG A 107 5.89 -9.62 -11.83
C ARG A 107 5.19 -10.10 -10.55
N PHE A 108 4.68 -11.33 -10.55
CA PHE A 108 4.07 -11.93 -9.37
C PHE A 108 5.07 -12.11 -8.21
N GLN A 109 6.28 -12.59 -8.51
CA GLN A 109 7.33 -12.74 -7.50
C GLN A 109 7.75 -11.40 -6.93
N ARG A 110 7.93 -10.36 -7.76
CA ARG A 110 8.31 -9.01 -7.32
C ARG A 110 7.27 -8.38 -6.39
N GLN A 111 5.97 -8.53 -6.66
CA GLN A 111 4.94 -8.01 -5.75
C GLN A 111 4.87 -8.77 -4.41
N ALA A 112 5.29 -10.04 -4.36
CA ALA A 112 5.27 -10.82 -3.14
C ALA A 112 6.38 -10.42 -2.14
N VAL A 113 7.43 -9.73 -2.62
CA VAL A 113 8.58 -9.30 -1.81
C VAL A 113 8.18 -8.35 -0.69
N PHE A 114 7.42 -7.29 -1.00
CA PHE A 114 7.10 -6.26 0.00
C PHE A 114 6.26 -6.81 1.17
N PRO A 115 5.14 -7.56 0.95
CA PRO A 115 4.41 -8.17 2.06
C PRO A 115 5.24 -9.17 2.86
N LYS A 116 6.18 -9.89 2.22
CA LYS A 116 7.07 -10.82 2.91
C LYS A 116 8.05 -10.10 3.84
N LEU A 117 8.65 -9.00 3.38
CA LEU A 117 9.51 -8.14 4.21
C LEU A 117 8.71 -7.49 5.34
N LEU A 118 7.47 -7.04 5.07
CA LEU A 118 6.62 -6.47 6.11
C LEU A 118 6.31 -7.48 7.22
N CYS A 119 6.06 -8.74 6.86
CA CYS A 119 5.87 -9.82 7.84
C CYS A 119 7.09 -10.05 8.74
N GLN A 120 8.30 -9.78 8.25
CA GLN A 120 9.52 -9.86 9.06
C GLN A 120 9.67 -8.65 9.99
N ASN A 121 9.17 -7.49 9.55
CA ASN A 121 9.30 -6.22 10.28
C ASN A 121 8.14 -5.96 11.26
N ALA A 122 7.01 -6.64 11.11
CA ALA A 122 5.79 -6.42 11.88
C ALA A 122 5.22 -7.75 12.40
N GLU A 123 5.30 -7.94 13.72
CA GLU A 123 4.79 -9.13 14.43
C GLU A 123 3.26 -9.30 14.30
N ASP A 124 2.57 -8.20 14.05
CA ASP A 124 1.12 -8.12 13.91
C ASP A 124 0.67 -8.27 12.44
N PHE A 125 1.60 -8.42 11.49
CA PHE A 125 1.30 -8.68 10.09
C PHE A 125 1.37 -10.18 9.76
N SER A 126 0.41 -10.66 8.96
CA SER A 126 0.28 -12.05 8.55
C SER A 126 0.49 -12.22 7.05
N TYR A 127 1.64 -12.79 6.68
CA TYR A 127 1.89 -13.19 5.30
C TYR A 127 1.00 -14.36 4.86
N SER A 128 0.62 -15.27 5.76
CA SER A 128 -0.29 -16.38 5.43
C SER A 128 -1.70 -15.92 5.07
N SER A 129 -2.16 -14.80 5.65
CA SER A 129 -3.45 -14.17 5.32
C SER A 129 -3.36 -13.24 4.10
N THR A 130 -2.14 -12.92 3.64
CA THR A 130 -1.93 -12.11 2.44
C THR A 130 -2.30 -12.92 1.20
N SER A 131 -3.13 -12.34 0.33
CA SER A 131 -3.71 -13.04 -0.82
C SER A 131 -3.66 -12.21 -2.08
N PHE A 132 -3.44 -12.89 -3.20
CA PHE A 132 -3.43 -12.30 -4.54
C PHE A 132 -4.61 -12.87 -5.32
N ASN A 133 -5.49 -12.02 -5.85
CA ASN A 133 -6.71 -12.49 -6.54
C ASN A 133 -7.10 -11.64 -7.75
N ARG A 134 -8.00 -12.21 -8.58
CA ARG A 134 -8.59 -11.57 -9.76
C ARG A 134 -10.13 -11.50 -9.73
N ASP A 135 -10.74 -11.54 -8.56
CA ASP A 135 -12.19 -11.47 -8.33
C ASP A 135 -12.90 -10.33 -9.08
N ALA A 136 -13.88 -10.67 -9.93
CA ALA A 136 -14.61 -9.69 -10.74
C ALA A 136 -15.38 -8.65 -9.90
N VAL A 137 -15.93 -9.07 -8.75
CA VAL A 137 -16.65 -8.18 -7.82
C VAL A 137 -15.77 -7.06 -7.26
N LYS A 138 -14.45 -7.26 -7.26
CA LYS A 138 -13.47 -6.28 -6.79
C LYS A 138 -12.93 -5.39 -7.91
N ALA A 139 -13.40 -5.52 -9.15
CA ALA A 139 -12.88 -4.74 -10.28
C ALA A 139 -12.99 -3.22 -10.07
N GLY A 140 -14.00 -2.76 -9.33
CA GLY A 140 -14.19 -1.33 -9.00
C GLY A 140 -13.36 -0.80 -7.83
N THR A 141 -12.49 -1.61 -7.21
CA THR A 141 -11.61 -1.18 -6.12
C THR A 141 -10.33 -0.53 -6.65
N GLY A 142 -9.67 0.29 -5.82
CA GLY A 142 -8.46 1.02 -6.22
C GLY A 142 -7.34 0.10 -6.66
N ARG A 143 -7.02 -0.91 -5.83
CA ARG A 143 -6.05 -1.97 -6.12
C ARG A 143 -6.27 -2.61 -7.51
N ARG A 144 -7.52 -2.91 -7.86
CA ARG A 144 -7.85 -3.63 -9.09
C ARG A 144 -7.91 -2.75 -10.32
N PHE A 145 -8.54 -1.59 -10.18
CA PHE A 145 -8.59 -0.61 -11.27
C PHE A 145 -7.19 -0.14 -11.63
N LEU A 146 -6.39 0.27 -10.65
CA LEU A 146 -5.03 0.76 -10.88
C LEU A 146 -4.07 -0.35 -11.33
N GLY A 147 -4.22 -1.56 -10.81
CA GLY A 147 -3.39 -2.69 -11.25
C GLY A 147 -3.56 -3.08 -12.72
N GLY A 148 -4.69 -2.72 -13.33
CA GLY A 148 -4.92 -2.88 -14.78
C GLY A 148 -4.61 -1.62 -15.61
N LEU A 149 -4.48 -0.46 -14.97
CA LEU A 149 -4.18 0.82 -15.63
C LEU A 149 -2.68 1.12 -15.66
N LEU A 150 -1.98 0.86 -14.56
CA LEU A 150 -0.57 1.15 -14.38
C LEU A 150 0.31 0.04 -14.98
N ASN A 151 1.57 0.36 -15.23
CA ASN A 151 2.52 -0.55 -15.86
C ASN A 151 2.96 -1.69 -14.92
N ASP A 152 3.82 -2.57 -15.45
CA ASP A 152 4.28 -3.76 -14.74
C ASP A 152 5.23 -3.49 -13.57
N THR A 153 5.72 -2.26 -13.43
CA THR A 153 6.57 -1.81 -12.32
C THR A 153 5.77 -1.13 -11.20
N SER A 154 4.48 -0.87 -11.41
CA SER A 154 3.57 -0.36 -10.38
C SER A 154 2.89 -1.51 -9.62
N TYR A 155 3.17 -1.63 -8.33
CA TYR A 155 2.54 -2.57 -7.43
C TYR A 155 1.39 -1.92 -6.67
N CYS A 156 0.19 -2.51 -6.80
CA CYS A 156 -1.02 -2.02 -6.15
C CYS A 156 -1.47 -3.00 -5.07
N TYR A 157 -1.55 -2.52 -3.83
CA TYR A 157 -1.99 -3.31 -2.67
C TYR A 157 -3.20 -2.67 -1.99
N THR A 158 -4.02 -3.51 -1.36
CA THR A 158 -4.88 -3.09 -0.26
C THR A 158 -4.29 -3.65 1.03
N LEU A 159 -3.90 -2.79 1.97
CA LEU A 159 -3.49 -3.19 3.31
C LEU A 159 -4.72 -3.19 4.21
N GLU A 160 -5.10 -4.37 4.70
CA GLU A 160 -6.20 -4.56 5.62
C GLU A 160 -5.66 -4.76 7.03
N VAL A 161 -6.28 -4.14 8.04
CA VAL A 161 -5.90 -4.31 9.45
C VAL A 161 -7.14 -4.61 10.29
N SER A 162 -7.09 -5.66 11.09
CA SER A 162 -8.18 -6.05 12.00
C SER A 162 -8.66 -4.90 12.89
N PHE A 163 -9.99 -4.76 13.05
CA PHE A 163 -10.57 -3.85 14.06
C PHE A 163 -10.34 -4.32 15.51
N TYR A 164 -10.12 -5.62 15.70
CA TYR A 164 -10.20 -6.25 17.01
C TYR A 164 -8.82 -6.51 17.59
N SER A 165 -8.15 -7.51 17.04
CA SER A 165 -6.91 -8.04 17.58
C SER A 165 -6.00 -8.59 16.48
N TYR A 166 -4.74 -8.77 16.84
CA TYR A 166 -3.77 -9.55 16.10
C TYR A 166 -3.28 -10.72 16.96
N ILE A 167 -2.90 -11.80 16.29
CA ILE A 167 -2.22 -12.93 16.92
C ILE A 167 -0.72 -12.68 16.81
N VAL A 168 -0.01 -12.72 17.92
CA VAL A 168 1.46 -12.57 17.92
C VAL A 168 2.08 -13.79 17.23
N ALA A 169 2.97 -13.54 16.26
CA ALA A 169 3.64 -14.59 15.51
C ALA A 169 4.28 -15.65 16.43
N GLY A 170 3.98 -16.93 16.16
CA GLY A 170 4.47 -18.06 16.96
C GLY A 170 3.68 -18.32 18.25
N THR A 171 2.60 -17.58 18.51
CA THR A 171 1.72 -17.77 19.67
C THR A 171 0.27 -17.99 19.25
N THR A 172 -0.60 -18.31 20.20
CA THR A 172 -2.06 -18.31 20.04
C THR A 172 -2.73 -17.14 20.77
N SER A 173 -1.94 -16.22 21.32
CA SER A 173 -2.43 -15.11 22.13
C SER A 173 -2.93 -13.98 21.24
N ALA A 174 -4.21 -13.65 21.37
CA ALA A 174 -4.82 -12.50 20.72
C ALA A 174 -4.57 -11.23 21.54
N VAL A 175 -3.92 -10.24 20.93
CA VAL A 175 -3.66 -8.92 21.51
C VAL A 175 -4.59 -7.91 20.85
N PRO A 176 -5.41 -7.16 21.60
CA PRO A 176 -6.26 -6.13 21.03
C PRO A 176 -5.44 -5.04 20.34
N TYR A 177 -5.91 -4.57 19.19
CA TYR A 177 -5.31 -3.41 18.54
C TYR A 177 -5.59 -2.15 19.35
N THR A 178 -4.51 -1.48 19.74
CA THR A 178 -4.54 -0.12 20.30
C THR A 178 -4.18 0.89 19.21
N GLU A 179 -4.44 2.17 19.46
CA GLU A 179 -3.95 3.23 18.59
C GLU A 179 -2.44 3.12 18.38
N GLU A 180 -1.67 2.90 19.44
CA GLU A 180 -0.22 2.73 19.34
C GLU A 180 0.19 1.50 18.54
N ALA A 181 -0.58 0.40 18.58
CA ALA A 181 -0.33 -0.77 17.75
C ALA A 181 -0.54 -0.45 16.25
N TYR A 182 -1.62 0.25 15.89
CA TYR A 182 -1.80 0.74 14.51
C TYR A 182 -0.68 1.69 14.09
N MET A 183 -0.26 2.59 14.99
CA MET A 183 0.84 3.50 14.74
C MET A 183 2.16 2.73 14.51
N LYS A 184 2.43 1.69 15.31
CA LYS A 184 3.58 0.79 15.17
C LYS A 184 3.58 0.08 13.84
N LEU A 185 2.46 -0.53 13.42
CA LEU A 185 2.33 -1.15 12.11
C LEU A 185 2.62 -0.14 11.00
N GLY A 186 2.07 1.08 11.09
CA GLY A 186 2.37 2.14 10.14
C GLY A 186 3.86 2.51 10.07
N ARG A 187 4.57 2.59 11.20
CA ARG A 187 6.02 2.81 11.21
C ARG A 187 6.78 1.65 10.55
N ASN A 188 6.33 0.41 10.76
CA ASN A 188 6.94 -0.77 10.16
C ASN A 188 6.71 -0.82 8.64
N VAL A 189 5.52 -0.44 8.15
CA VAL A 189 5.26 -0.26 6.70
C VAL A 189 6.27 0.72 6.10
N ALA A 190 6.44 1.88 6.72
CA ALA A 190 7.37 2.90 6.22
C ALA A 190 8.83 2.42 6.22
N ARG A 191 9.27 1.71 7.28
CA ARG A 191 10.61 1.13 7.38
C ARG A 191 10.88 0.06 6.33
N THR A 192 9.87 -0.75 6.02
CA THR A 192 9.96 -1.88 5.06
C THR A 192 10.37 -1.42 3.67
N PHE A 193 10.05 -0.17 3.28
CA PHE A 193 10.55 0.39 2.01
C PHE A 193 12.08 0.38 1.93
N LEU A 194 12.79 0.67 3.03
CA LEU A 194 14.26 0.68 2.99
C LEU A 194 14.80 -0.73 2.69
N ASP A 195 14.22 -1.75 3.31
CA ASP A 195 14.63 -3.14 3.10
C ASP A 195 14.28 -3.60 1.68
N TYR A 196 13.12 -3.19 1.17
CA TYR A 196 12.69 -3.46 -0.20
C TYR A 196 13.68 -2.91 -1.24
N TYR A 197 14.01 -1.61 -1.15
CA TYR A 197 14.94 -0.99 -2.10
C TYR A 197 16.38 -1.46 -1.92
N ARG A 198 16.81 -1.80 -0.69
CA ARG A 198 18.13 -2.43 -0.47
C ARG A 198 18.21 -3.81 -1.12
N LEU A 199 17.17 -4.62 -0.98
CA LEU A 199 17.13 -5.94 -1.61
C LEU A 199 17.17 -5.83 -3.13
N ASN A 200 16.38 -4.93 -3.72
CA ASN A 200 16.40 -4.71 -5.16
C ASN A 200 17.75 -4.19 -5.66
N ALA A 201 18.38 -3.25 -4.95
CA ALA A 201 19.73 -2.78 -5.30
C ALA A 201 20.81 -3.86 -5.21
N LEU A 202 20.64 -4.86 -4.34
CA LEU A 202 21.55 -6.01 -4.22
C LEU A 202 21.29 -7.07 -5.31
N VAL A 203 20.03 -7.23 -5.73
CA VAL A 203 19.64 -8.13 -6.83
C VAL A 203 20.04 -7.55 -8.18
N GLU A 204 19.95 -6.23 -8.36
CA GLU A 204 20.40 -5.49 -9.54
C GLU A 204 21.87 -5.06 -9.47
N GLY A 205 22.77 -5.88 -8.89
CA GLY A 205 24.21 -5.57 -8.70
C GLY A 205 24.89 -4.84 -9.88
N PRO A 206 25.95 -4.04 -9.60
CA PRO A 206 26.31 -2.87 -10.39
C PRO A 206 26.41 -3.16 -11.89
N LEU A 207 25.68 -2.39 -12.68
CA LEU A 207 25.89 -2.32 -14.13
C LEU A 207 27.38 -2.07 -14.42
N ALA A 208 28.07 -3.08 -14.95
CA ALA A 208 29.44 -2.97 -15.46
C ALA A 208 29.52 -3.67 -16.82
N PRO A 209 30.32 -3.21 -17.79
CA PRO A 209 31.55 -2.44 -17.59
C PRO A 209 31.69 -1.13 -18.40
N ILE A 210 32.66 -0.33 -17.96
CA ILE A 210 33.24 0.83 -18.62
C ILE A 210 33.58 0.52 -20.10
N PRO A 211 33.35 1.44 -21.05
CA PRO A 211 33.66 1.21 -22.46
C PRO A 211 35.16 0.97 -22.63
N LYS A 212 35.52 -0.13 -23.29
CA LYS A 212 36.89 -0.31 -23.78
C LYS A 212 37.16 0.75 -24.84
N THR A 213 38.15 1.56 -24.55
CA THR A 213 38.85 2.44 -25.49
C THR A 213 39.18 1.69 -26.78
N ARG A 214 38.91 2.36 -27.90
CA ARG A 214 39.66 2.16 -29.13
C ARG A 214 39.99 3.52 -29.71
#